data_AF-Q5BDY3-F1
#
_entry.id   AF-Q5BDY3-F1
#
_cell.length_a   1.000
_cell.length_b   1.000
_cell.length_c   1.000
_cell.angle_alpha   90.00
_cell.angle_beta   90.00
_cell.angle_gamma   90.00
#
_symmetry.space_group_name_H-M   'P 1'
#
loop_
_entity.id
_entity.type
_entity.pdbx_description
1 polymer ?
#
loop_
_entity_poly.entity_id
_entity_poly.type
_entity_poly.pdbx_seq_one_letter_code
_entity_poly.pdbx_strand_id
1 'polypeptide(L)'
;MFSTTRRRVLDGLNRRYIYGRLPLLHTIIFMIEMAATARLAAKFNSYYAEKPVLTTMVTNAILGGVADTVAQLITAFRARTGVRRGDDFIAIEIHDLEKEKPPAVGELGHAKHTPPPFDFERLIRFMSYGFFMAPIQFQWFGFLSRTFPLAKKNPTFSALKRVACDQLLFAPFGLVCFFSYMTIAEGGGKRALTRKFQDVYLPTLKANFVLWPAVQVLNFRVVPIQFQIPFVSSVGIAWTAYLSLTNSAEEE
;
A
#
# COMPACT_ATOMS: atom_id res chain seq x y z
N MET A 1 -19.50 -17.56 19.25
CA MET A 1 -20.78 -17.45 18.50
C MET A 1 -20.85 -16.19 17.61
N PHE A 2 -20.44 -15.00 18.09
CA PHE A 2 -20.44 -13.76 17.28
C PHE A 2 -19.53 -13.78 16.02
N SER A 3 -18.41 -14.51 16.04
CA SER A 3 -17.50 -14.56 14.88
C SER A 3 -18.08 -15.31 13.68
N THR A 4 -18.88 -16.36 13.90
CA THR A 4 -19.45 -17.19 12.83
C THR A 4 -20.55 -16.46 12.05
N THR A 5 -21.35 -15.63 12.73
CA THR A 5 -22.37 -14.79 12.09
C THR A 5 -21.72 -13.65 11.31
N ARG A 6 -20.72 -12.96 11.89
CA ARG A 6 -19.95 -11.91 11.21
C ARG A 6 -19.27 -12.45 9.95
N ARG A 7 -18.63 -13.63 10.03
CA ARG A 7 -17.97 -14.27 8.89
C ARG A 7 -18.96 -14.57 7.77
N ARG A 8 -20.13 -15.14 8.09
CA ARG A 8 -21.21 -15.36 7.11
C ARG A 8 -21.70 -14.09 6.42
N VAL A 9 -21.82 -12.99 7.17
CA VAL A 9 -22.22 -11.69 6.60
C VAL A 9 -21.13 -11.16 5.66
N LEU A 10 -19.86 -11.18 6.08
CA LEU A 10 -18.72 -10.75 5.25
C LEU A 10 -18.59 -11.60 3.98
N ASP A 11 -18.71 -12.92 4.11
CA ASP A 11 -18.70 -13.86 2.97
C ASP A 11 -19.88 -13.58 2.02
N GLY A 12 -21.06 -13.28 2.58
CA GLY A 12 -22.24 -12.91 1.81
C GLY A 12 -22.07 -11.59 1.04
N LEU A 13 -21.44 -10.58 1.67
CA LEU A 13 -21.12 -9.31 1.03
C LEU A 13 -20.04 -9.47 -0.04
N ASN A 14 -19.00 -10.28 0.19
CA ASN A 14 -17.93 -10.50 -0.78
C ASN A 14 -18.41 -11.21 -2.05
N ARG A 15 -19.46 -12.04 -1.93
CA ARG A 15 -20.09 -12.73 -3.07
C ARG A 15 -20.96 -11.83 -3.94
N ARG A 16 -21.41 -10.68 -3.42
CA ARG A 16 -22.21 -9.72 -4.18
C ARG A 16 -21.30 -8.79 -4.95
N TYR A 17 -21.72 -8.44 -6.16
CA TYR A 17 -20.95 -7.57 -7.04
C TYR A 17 -21.77 -6.36 -7.49
N ILE A 18 -21.09 -5.22 -7.57
CA ILE A 18 -21.61 -4.01 -8.17
C ILE A 18 -21.18 -4.02 -9.66
N TYR A 19 -22.14 -3.78 -10.56
CA TYR A 19 -21.95 -3.82 -12.03
C TYR A 19 -21.29 -5.11 -12.56
N GLY A 20 -21.42 -6.22 -11.83
CA GLY A 20 -20.84 -7.51 -12.22
C GLY A 20 -19.31 -7.52 -12.30
N ARG A 21 -18.61 -6.55 -11.69
CA ARG A 21 -17.14 -6.49 -11.72
C ARG A 21 -16.49 -6.19 -10.37
N LEU A 22 -17.11 -5.37 -9.52
CA LEU A 22 -16.51 -4.92 -8.26
C LEU A 22 -17.12 -5.67 -7.06
N PRO A 23 -16.33 -6.36 -6.22
CA PRO A 23 -16.84 -6.99 -5.00
C PRO A 23 -17.44 -5.92 -4.07
N LEU A 24 -18.66 -6.17 -3.60
CA LEU A 24 -19.42 -5.22 -2.79
C LEU A 24 -18.69 -4.91 -1.47
N LEU A 25 -18.08 -5.92 -0.84
CA LEU A 25 -17.33 -5.72 0.41
C LEU A 25 -16.16 -4.74 0.23
N HIS A 26 -15.35 -4.92 -0.81
CA HIS A 26 -14.21 -4.05 -1.11
C HIS A 26 -14.68 -2.61 -1.38
N THR A 27 -15.79 -2.46 -2.11
CA THR A 27 -16.35 -1.14 -2.41
C THR A 27 -16.90 -0.43 -1.17
N ILE A 28 -17.58 -1.17 -0.27
CA ILE A 28 -18.08 -0.60 1.00
C ILE A 28 -16.91 -0.11 1.86
N ILE A 29 -15.86 -0.91 2.00
CA ILE A 29 -14.67 -0.54 2.79
C ILE A 29 -14.01 0.70 2.19
N PHE A 30 -13.78 0.71 0.88
CA PHE A 30 -13.22 1.85 0.17
C PHE A 30 -14.05 3.14 0.40
N MET A 31 -15.38 3.06 0.32
CA MET A 31 -16.25 4.22 0.56
C MET A 31 -16.16 4.74 2.00
N ILE A 32 -16.02 3.86 2.99
CA ILE A 32 -15.82 4.25 4.39
C ILE A 32 -14.47 4.97 4.55
N GLU A 33 -13.40 4.44 3.97
CA GLU A 33 -12.07 5.04 4.03
C GLU A 33 -12.02 6.40 3.32
N MET A 34 -12.69 6.53 2.17
CA MET A 34 -12.82 7.81 1.46
C MET A 34 -13.61 8.83 2.27
N ALA A 35 -14.69 8.43 2.94
CA ALA A 35 -15.44 9.32 3.84
C ALA A 35 -14.59 9.76 5.04
N ALA A 36 -13.81 8.86 5.63
CA ALA A 36 -12.86 9.18 6.70
C ALA A 36 -11.77 10.15 6.23
N THR A 37 -11.19 9.89 5.06
CA THR A 37 -10.19 10.75 4.42
C THR A 37 -10.74 12.15 4.14
N ALA A 38 -11.95 12.25 3.59
CA ALA A 38 -12.60 13.54 3.31
C ALA A 38 -12.87 14.35 4.59
N ARG A 39 -13.35 13.70 5.66
CA ARG A 39 -13.56 14.35 6.96
C ARG A 39 -12.25 14.83 7.57
N LEU A 40 -11.20 14.03 7.47
CA LEU A 40 -9.88 14.37 7.97
C LEU A 40 -9.28 15.55 7.19
N ALA A 41 -9.38 15.52 5.86
CA ALA A 41 -8.92 16.60 4.99
C ALA A 41 -9.62 17.93 5.31
N ALA A 42 -10.95 17.90 5.53
CA ALA A 42 -11.72 19.09 5.86
C ALA A 42 -11.31 19.77 7.18
N LYS A 43 -10.79 19.00 8.14
CA LYS A 43 -10.36 19.49 9.46
C LYS A 43 -8.85 19.40 9.69
N PHE A 44 -8.07 19.09 8.65
CA PHE A 44 -6.66 18.75 8.76
C PHE A 44 -5.86 19.88 9.41
N ASN A 45 -6.04 21.12 8.93
CA ASN A 45 -5.30 22.27 9.44
C ASN A 45 -5.55 22.52 10.94
N SER A 46 -6.79 22.38 11.40
CA SER A 46 -7.15 22.55 12.80
C SER A 46 -6.50 21.47 13.68
N TYR A 47 -6.62 20.20 13.28
CA TYR A 47 -5.99 19.10 14.02
C TYR A 47 -4.47 19.16 13.99
N TYR A 48 -3.89 19.55 12.86
CA TYR A 48 -2.44 19.68 12.71
C TYR A 48 -1.89 20.82 13.57
N ALA A 49 -2.63 21.94 13.70
CA ALA A 49 -2.23 23.06 14.55
C ALA A 49 -2.17 22.68 16.04
N GLU A 50 -3.10 21.85 16.52
CA GLU A 50 -3.11 21.38 17.91
C GLU A 50 -2.13 20.23 18.15
N LYS A 51 -2.13 19.22 17.27
CA LYS A 51 -1.39 17.96 17.43
C LYS A 51 -0.79 17.52 16.09
N PRO A 52 0.33 18.12 15.65
CA PRO A 52 0.88 17.90 14.31
C PRO A 52 1.33 16.45 14.09
N VAL A 53 2.02 15.84 15.06
CA VAL A 53 2.53 14.47 14.93
C VAL A 53 1.38 13.48 14.88
N LEU A 54 0.44 13.53 15.84
CA LEU A 54 -0.70 12.62 15.89
C LEU A 54 -1.59 12.74 14.65
N THR A 55 -1.85 13.97 14.19
CA THR A 55 -2.64 14.21 12.97
C THR A 55 -1.98 13.56 11.77
N THR A 56 -0.66 13.69 11.64
CA THR A 56 0.11 13.04 10.57
C THR A 56 0.03 11.51 10.69
N MET A 57 0.16 10.96 11.89
CA MET A 57 0.04 9.51 12.13
C MET A 57 -1.32 8.95 11.70
N VAL A 58 -2.41 9.58 12.14
CA VAL A 58 -3.77 9.16 11.80
C VAL A 58 -4.04 9.31 10.29
N THR A 59 -3.57 10.41 9.70
CA THR A 59 -3.68 10.65 8.26
C THR A 59 -2.97 9.57 7.46
N ASN A 60 -1.73 9.24 7.85
CA ASN A 60 -0.94 8.24 7.15
C ASN A 60 -1.50 6.83 7.31
N ALA A 61 -2.08 6.51 8.48
CA ALA A 61 -2.77 5.25 8.69
C ALA A 61 -3.98 5.10 7.76
N ILE A 62 -4.82 6.14 7.64
CA ILE A 62 -6.00 6.11 6.76
C ILE A 62 -5.57 6.03 5.29
N LEU A 63 -4.59 6.82 4.85
CA LEU A 63 -4.09 6.77 3.47
C LEU A 63 -3.42 5.43 3.15
N GLY A 64 -2.72 4.82 4.12
CA GLY A 64 -2.18 3.47 4.00
C GLY A 64 -3.28 2.42 3.82
N GLY A 65 -4.40 2.56 4.54
CA GLY A 65 -5.57 1.71 4.36
C GLY A 65 -6.18 1.84 2.97
N VAL A 66 -6.36 3.08 2.48
CA VAL A 66 -6.84 3.35 1.12
C VAL A 66 -5.92 2.71 0.08
N ALA A 67 -4.59 2.84 0.23
CA ALA A 67 -3.61 2.25 -0.69
C ALA A 67 -3.79 0.72 -0.78
N ASP A 68 -3.97 0.08 0.37
CA ASP A 68 -4.15 -1.36 0.46
C ASP A 68 -5.49 -1.81 -0.14
N THR A 69 -6.59 -1.14 0.21
CA THR A 69 -7.93 -1.42 -0.33
C THR A 69 -7.96 -1.28 -1.85
N VAL A 70 -7.28 -0.26 -2.41
CA VAL A 70 -7.13 -0.10 -3.86
C VAL A 70 -6.38 -1.28 -4.47
N ALA A 71 -5.27 -1.72 -3.86
CA ALA A 71 -4.53 -2.89 -4.35
C ALA A 71 -5.38 -4.17 -4.31
N GLN A 72 -6.08 -4.43 -3.19
CA GLN A 72 -6.98 -5.57 -3.07
C GLN A 72 -8.12 -5.52 -4.09
N LEU A 73 -8.65 -4.32 -4.39
CA LEU A 73 -9.68 -4.13 -5.41
C LEU A 73 -9.16 -4.42 -6.82
N ILE A 74 -7.92 -4.00 -7.14
CA ILE A 74 -7.26 -4.31 -8.42
C ILE A 74 -7.08 -5.82 -8.57
N THR A 75 -6.58 -6.51 -7.54
CA THR A 75 -6.41 -7.96 -7.53
C THR A 75 -7.74 -8.68 -7.72
N ALA A 76 -8.79 -8.28 -6.99
CA ALA A 76 -10.11 -8.89 -7.11
C ALA A 76 -10.76 -8.65 -8.48
N PHE A 77 -10.55 -7.47 -9.08
CA PHE A 77 -11.00 -7.17 -10.44
C PHE A 77 -10.28 -8.06 -11.46
N ARG A 78 -8.96 -8.19 -11.36
CA ARG A 78 -8.13 -9.02 -12.26
C ARG A 78 -8.42 -10.50 -12.18
N ALA A 79 -8.55 -11.05 -10.96
CA ALA A 79 -8.95 -12.44 -10.76
C ALA A 79 -10.26 -12.78 -11.49
N ARG A 80 -11.09 -11.78 -11.77
CA ARG A 80 -12.32 -11.92 -12.55
C ARG A 80 -12.16 -11.65 -14.04
N THR A 81 -11.30 -10.71 -14.46
CA THR A 81 -11.04 -10.45 -15.90
C THR A 81 -10.11 -11.49 -16.54
N GLY A 82 -9.19 -12.10 -15.79
CA GLY A 82 -8.34 -13.20 -16.26
C GLY A 82 -9.15 -14.42 -16.73
N VAL A 83 -10.35 -14.62 -16.18
CA VAL A 83 -11.32 -15.64 -16.62
C VAL A 83 -11.86 -15.38 -18.03
N ARG A 84 -11.60 -14.22 -18.65
CA ARG A 84 -12.05 -13.89 -20.02
C ARG A 84 -10.98 -14.06 -21.10
N ARG A 85 -9.73 -14.35 -20.74
CA ARG A 85 -8.68 -14.68 -21.72
C ARG A 85 -8.29 -16.13 -21.47
N GLY A 86 -8.83 -17.02 -22.29
CA GLY A 86 -8.43 -18.42 -22.28
C GLY A 86 -6.94 -18.49 -22.57
N ASP A 87 -6.20 -18.96 -21.57
CA ASP A 87 -5.06 -19.86 -21.66
C ASP A 87 -4.77 -20.30 -20.21
N ASP A 88 -5.61 -21.23 -19.75
CA ASP A 88 -5.38 -22.01 -18.54
C ASP A 88 -4.05 -22.76 -18.68
N PHE A 89 -3.12 -22.60 -17.73
CA PHE A 89 -2.30 -23.70 -17.16
C PHE A 89 -1.29 -23.24 -16.08
N ILE A 90 -1.05 -21.93 -15.88
CA ILE A 90 -0.02 -21.46 -14.92
C ILE A 90 -0.54 -20.28 -14.07
N ALA A 91 -1.54 -20.50 -13.23
CA ALA A 91 -1.89 -19.52 -12.18
C ALA A 91 -2.45 -20.18 -10.91
N ILE A 92 -2.21 -21.47 -10.75
CA ILE A 92 -2.42 -22.19 -9.50
C ILE A 92 -1.03 -22.58 -9.01
N GLU A 93 -0.36 -21.68 -8.30
CA GLU A 93 0.64 -21.98 -7.27
C GLU A 93 1.43 -20.73 -6.91
N ILE A 94 1.16 -20.18 -5.73
CA ILE A 94 2.12 -19.56 -4.80
C ILE A 94 1.46 -19.45 -3.39
N HIS A 95 0.18 -19.78 -3.25
CA HIS A 95 -0.49 -19.86 -1.94
C HIS A 95 -0.74 -21.28 -1.37
N ASP A 96 -0.30 -22.35 -2.05
CA ASP A 96 -0.56 -23.75 -1.63
C ASP A 96 0.70 -24.61 -1.40
N LEU A 97 1.90 -24.03 -1.32
CA LEU A 97 3.16 -24.79 -1.08
C LEU A 97 3.35 -25.30 0.37
N GLU A 98 2.32 -25.30 1.21
CA GLU A 98 2.34 -25.95 2.54
C GLU A 98 1.29 -27.05 2.74
N LYS A 99 0.47 -27.38 1.72
CA LYS A 99 -0.47 -28.51 1.82
C LYS A 99 0.10 -29.76 1.15
N GLU A 100 0.66 -30.63 1.97
CA GLU A 100 1.25 -31.92 1.60
C GLU A 100 0.22 -32.99 1.18
N LYS A 101 -0.76 -32.64 0.33
CA LYS A 101 -1.66 -33.64 -0.27
C LYS A 101 -2.18 -33.19 -1.64
N PRO A 102 -1.94 -33.95 -2.72
CA PRO A 102 -2.49 -33.61 -4.03
C PRO A 102 -4.03 -33.69 -3.98
N PRO A 103 -4.74 -32.76 -4.64
CA PRO A 103 -6.19 -32.76 -4.68
C PRO A 103 -6.71 -34.00 -5.42
N ALA A 104 -7.76 -34.62 -4.89
CA ALA A 104 -8.39 -35.79 -5.50
C ALA A 104 -9.05 -35.40 -6.83
N VAL A 105 -8.93 -36.28 -7.83
CA VAL A 105 -9.38 -36.12 -9.23
C VAL A 105 -10.89 -35.80 -9.38
N GLY A 106 -11.67 -35.81 -8.30
CA GLY A 106 -13.09 -35.42 -8.27
C GLY A 106 -13.38 -33.96 -7.87
N GLU A 107 -12.40 -33.16 -7.43
CA GLU A 107 -12.61 -31.75 -7.04
C GLU A 107 -12.39 -30.74 -8.19
N LEU A 108 -12.03 -31.22 -9.38
CA LEU A 108 -11.80 -30.41 -10.60
C LEU A 108 -13.07 -29.76 -11.18
N GLY A 109 -14.26 -30.01 -10.62
CA GLY A 109 -15.54 -29.49 -11.13
C GLY A 109 -16.16 -28.34 -10.34
N HIS A 110 -15.61 -27.95 -9.19
CA HIS A 110 -16.25 -26.97 -8.29
C HIS A 110 -15.26 -26.01 -7.60
N ALA A 111 -14.29 -25.48 -8.34
CA ALA A 111 -13.65 -24.23 -7.93
C ALA A 111 -14.71 -23.12 -7.98
N LYS A 112 -15.45 -22.94 -6.89
CA LYS A 112 -16.43 -21.85 -6.71
C LYS A 112 -15.72 -20.53 -7.01
N HIS A 113 -16.08 -19.93 -8.15
CA HIS A 113 -15.65 -18.63 -8.67
C HIS A 113 -16.01 -17.46 -7.74
N THR A 114 -15.47 -17.45 -6.53
CA THR A 114 -15.61 -16.35 -5.59
C THR A 114 -14.37 -15.45 -5.66
N PRO A 115 -14.53 -14.12 -5.57
CA PRO A 115 -13.38 -13.24 -5.54
C PRO A 115 -12.53 -13.58 -4.29
N PRO A 116 -11.22 -13.30 -4.30
CA PRO A 116 -10.41 -13.44 -3.10
C PRO A 116 -11.10 -12.69 -1.94
N PRO A 117 -11.18 -13.29 -0.74
CA PRO A 117 -11.77 -12.61 0.41
C PRO A 117 -10.99 -11.34 0.73
N PHE A 118 -11.69 -10.30 1.16
CA PHE A 118 -11.05 -9.09 1.63
C PHE A 118 -10.14 -9.41 2.83
N ASP A 119 -8.86 -9.06 2.70
CA ASP A 119 -7.85 -9.32 3.71
C ASP A 119 -7.78 -8.15 4.69
N PHE A 120 -8.53 -8.28 5.78
CA PHE A 120 -8.54 -7.31 6.88
C PHE A 120 -7.22 -7.26 7.63
N GLU A 121 -6.46 -8.36 7.66
CA GLU A 121 -5.19 -8.41 8.37
C GLU A 121 -4.14 -7.60 7.60
N ARG A 122 -4.07 -7.80 6.28
CA ARG A 122 -3.26 -6.98 5.37
C ARG A 122 -3.63 -5.50 5.47
N LEU A 123 -4.93 -5.16 5.49
CA LEU A 123 -5.39 -3.79 5.68
C LEU A 123 -4.82 -3.18 6.97
N ILE A 124 -4.98 -3.88 8.10
CA ILE A 124 -4.50 -3.40 9.40
C ILE A 124 -2.99 -3.22 9.38
N ARG A 125 -2.22 -4.13 8.77
CA ARG A 125 -0.76 -4.04 8.66
C ARG A 125 -0.32 -2.77 7.89
N PHE A 126 -1.00 -2.43 6.79
CA PHE A 126 -0.72 -1.21 6.04
C PHE A 126 -1.06 0.05 6.84
N MET A 127 -2.21 0.05 7.53
CA MET A 127 -2.61 1.16 8.40
C MET A 127 -1.64 1.36 9.56
N SER A 128 -1.22 0.27 10.22
CA SER A 128 -0.28 0.32 11.36
C SER A 128 1.13 0.72 10.94
N TYR A 129 1.62 0.22 9.79
CA TYR A 129 2.88 0.69 9.22
C TYR A 129 2.84 2.20 8.98
N GLY A 130 1.78 2.71 8.34
CA GLY A 130 1.60 4.14 8.11
C GLY A 130 1.58 4.94 9.41
N PHE A 131 0.87 4.45 10.43
CA PHE A 131 0.80 5.08 11.75
C PHE A 131 2.17 5.20 12.43
N PHE A 132 2.97 4.13 12.42
CA PHE A 132 4.28 4.09 13.10
C PHE A 132 5.41 4.75 12.31
N MET A 133 5.34 4.77 10.98
CA MET A 133 6.35 5.44 10.15
C MET A 133 6.16 6.96 10.08
N ALA A 134 4.94 7.45 10.28
CA ALA A 134 4.63 8.88 10.19
C ALA A 134 5.48 9.77 11.11
N PRO A 135 5.75 9.44 12.39
CA PRO A 135 6.62 10.25 13.25
C PRO A 135 8.07 10.28 12.75
N ILE A 136 8.56 9.16 12.22
CA ILE A 136 9.91 9.05 11.66
C ILE A 136 10.02 9.96 10.42
N GLN A 137 9.04 9.89 9.52
CA GLN A 137 8.94 10.76 8.35
C GLN A 137 8.80 12.24 8.74
N PHE A 138 8.01 12.55 9.77
CA PHE A 138 7.83 13.90 10.28
C PHE A 138 9.14 14.51 10.76
N GLN A 139 9.91 13.76 11.56
CA GLN A 139 11.23 14.21 12.02
C GLN A 139 12.22 14.32 10.85
N TRP A 140 12.20 13.38 9.91
CA TRP A 140 13.06 13.40 8.73
C TRP A 140 12.82 14.61 7.83
N PHE A 141 11.57 14.93 7.50
CA PHE A 141 11.23 16.10 6.68
C PHE A 141 11.53 17.41 7.42
N GLY A 142 11.31 17.44 8.74
CA GLY A 142 11.76 18.54 9.59
C GLY A 142 13.28 18.74 9.54
N PHE A 143 14.04 17.66 9.63
CA PHE A 143 15.50 17.67 9.51
C PHE A 143 15.96 18.17 8.13
N LEU A 144 15.44 17.60 7.04
CA LEU A 144 15.76 18.05 5.68
C LEU A 144 15.42 19.53 5.47
N SER A 145 14.31 19.99 6.07
CA SER A 145 13.90 21.38 5.95
C SER A 145 14.87 22.35 6.64
N ARG A 146 15.37 21.96 7.82
CA ARG A 146 16.35 22.73 8.60
C ARG A 146 17.76 22.69 8.01
N THR A 147 18.20 21.52 7.54
CA THR A 147 19.56 21.31 6.99
C THR A 147 19.72 21.95 5.61
N PHE A 148 18.66 21.91 4.79
CA PHE A 148 18.68 22.47 3.44
C PHE A 148 17.58 23.52 3.28
N PRO A 149 17.65 24.69 3.94
CA PRO A 149 16.61 25.70 3.81
C PRO A 149 16.45 26.13 2.34
N LEU A 150 15.20 26.41 1.94
CA LEU A 150 14.91 26.93 0.60
C LEU A 150 15.55 28.31 0.46
N ALA A 151 16.67 28.38 -0.28
CA ALA A 151 17.39 29.63 -0.47
C ALA A 151 16.56 30.57 -1.35
N LYS A 152 16.45 31.85 -0.96
CA LYS A 152 15.74 32.88 -1.74
C LYS A 152 16.29 33.02 -3.17
N LYS A 153 17.59 32.77 -3.36
CA LYS A 153 18.27 32.95 -4.65
C LYS A 153 18.16 31.72 -5.56
N ASN A 154 18.24 30.51 -5.03
CA ASN A 154 18.25 29.25 -5.81
C ASN A 154 17.38 28.16 -5.17
N PRO A 155 16.04 28.32 -5.13
CA PRO A 155 15.14 27.38 -4.46
C PRO A 155 15.16 25.99 -5.08
N THR A 156 15.39 25.88 -6.39
CA THR A 156 15.49 24.59 -7.10
C THR A 156 16.69 23.77 -6.63
N PHE A 157 17.83 24.42 -6.39
CA PHE A 157 19.04 23.73 -5.97
C PHE A 157 18.94 23.22 -4.52
N SER A 158 18.34 24.00 -3.63
CA SER A 158 18.01 23.53 -2.27
C SER A 158 17.05 22.34 -2.30
N ALA A 159 16.03 22.37 -3.15
CA ALA A 159 15.10 21.25 -3.30
C ALA A 159 15.81 19.99 -3.83
N LEU A 160 16.67 20.11 -4.84
CA LEU A 160 17.45 18.97 -5.37
C LEU A 160 18.36 18.35 -4.31
N LYS A 161 19.00 19.15 -3.44
CA LYS A 161 19.78 18.61 -2.31
C LYS A 161 18.93 17.82 -1.33
N ARG A 162 17.72 18.31 -1.01
CA ARG A 162 16.76 17.57 -0.17
C ARG A 162 16.39 16.24 -0.82
N VAL A 163 16.07 16.26 -2.11
CA VAL A 163 15.74 15.04 -2.87
C VAL A 163 16.91 14.08 -2.90
N ALA A 164 18.13 14.53 -3.18
CA ALA A 164 19.30 13.66 -3.18
C ALA A 164 19.52 13.01 -1.81
N CYS A 165 19.42 13.78 -0.73
CA CYS A 165 19.52 13.25 0.63
C CYS A 165 18.41 12.23 0.94
N ASP A 166 17.17 12.55 0.58
CA ASP A 166 16.01 11.68 0.78
C ASP A 166 16.15 10.37 -0.01
N GLN A 167 16.53 10.43 -1.28
CA GLN A 167 16.64 9.26 -2.15
C GLN A 167 17.84 8.38 -1.80
N LEU A 168 18.97 8.96 -1.38
CA LEU A 168 20.17 8.18 -1.04
C LEU A 168 20.12 7.57 0.36
N LEU A 169 19.42 8.21 1.30
CA LEU A 169 19.39 7.76 2.71
C LEU A 169 18.03 7.17 3.09
N PHE A 170 16.97 7.94 2.88
CA PHE A 170 15.65 7.59 3.42
C PHE A 170 14.91 6.59 2.55
N ALA A 171 15.01 6.67 1.22
CA ALA A 171 14.38 5.69 0.33
C ALA A 171 14.87 4.25 0.58
N PRO A 172 16.19 3.94 0.57
CA PRO A 172 16.65 2.57 0.83
C PRO A 172 16.30 2.12 2.26
N PHE A 173 16.47 2.98 3.26
CA PHE A 173 16.09 2.68 4.65
C PHE A 173 14.59 2.41 4.79
N GLY A 174 13.75 3.26 4.18
CA GLY A 174 12.30 3.15 4.21
C GLY A 174 11.79 1.86 3.57
N LEU A 175 12.36 1.47 2.42
CA LEU A 175 12.05 0.19 1.77
C LEU A 175 12.47 -1.00 2.64
N VAL A 176 13.66 -0.95 3.25
CA VAL A 176 14.12 -1.98 4.19
C VAL A 176 13.13 -2.13 5.35
N CYS A 177 12.74 -1.02 5.97
CA CYS A 177 11.76 -1.00 7.06
C CYS A 177 10.40 -1.53 6.61
N PHE A 178 9.93 -1.16 5.42
CA PHE A 178 8.66 -1.64 4.86
C PHE A 178 8.66 -3.15 4.68
N PHE A 179 9.63 -3.70 3.93
CA PHE A 179 9.69 -5.14 3.69
C PHE A 179 9.89 -5.94 4.97
N SER A 180 10.70 -5.42 5.90
CA SER A 180 10.90 -6.06 7.21
C SER A 180 9.62 -6.08 8.04
N TYR A 181 8.94 -4.94 8.14
CA TYR A 181 7.69 -4.83 8.88
C TYR A 181 6.62 -5.74 8.30
N MET A 182 6.41 -5.68 6.97
CA MET A 182 5.39 -6.48 6.30
C MET A 182 5.66 -7.97 6.45
N THR A 183 6.91 -8.42 6.29
CA THR A 183 7.27 -9.84 6.42
C THR A 183 7.06 -10.35 7.85
N ILE A 184 7.46 -9.58 8.86
CA ILE A 184 7.28 -9.97 10.27
C ILE A 184 5.78 -9.98 10.61
N ALA A 185 5.03 -8.98 10.15
CA ALA A 185 3.60 -8.89 10.41
C ALA A 185 2.79 -9.98 9.68
N GLU A 186 3.28 -10.49 8.55
CA GLU A 186 2.80 -11.67 7.83
C GLU A 186 3.13 -12.99 8.55
N GLY A 187 3.89 -12.97 9.65
CA GLY A 187 4.38 -14.17 10.32
C GLY A 187 5.56 -14.84 9.61
N GLY A 188 6.14 -14.17 8.61
CA GLY A 188 7.29 -14.66 7.85
C GLY A 188 8.58 -14.66 8.67
N GLY A 189 9.34 -15.74 8.55
CA GLY A 189 10.66 -15.87 9.19
C GLY A 189 11.80 -15.20 8.42
N LYS A 190 13.02 -15.31 8.97
CA LYS A 190 14.25 -14.76 8.35
C LYS A 190 14.44 -15.19 6.89
N ARG A 191 14.09 -16.43 6.56
CA ARG A 191 14.22 -16.97 5.20
C ARG A 191 13.32 -16.25 4.18
N ALA A 192 12.07 -15.98 4.56
CA ALA A 192 11.13 -15.23 3.73
C ALA A 192 11.61 -13.78 3.52
N LEU A 193 12.16 -13.18 4.58
CA LEU A 193 12.73 -11.84 4.51
C LEU A 193 13.90 -11.78 3.54
N THR A 194 14.90 -12.66 3.70
CA THR A 194 16.07 -12.71 2.81
C THR A 194 15.66 -12.87 1.35
N ARG A 195 14.66 -13.74 1.08
CA ARG A 195 14.13 -13.92 -0.27
C ARG A 195 13.52 -12.64 -0.83
N LYS A 196 12.66 -11.94 -0.08
CA LYS A 196 12.10 -10.64 -0.53
C LYS A 196 13.20 -9.60 -0.79
N PHE A 197 14.28 -9.60 0.00
CA PHE A 197 15.42 -8.73 -0.22
C PHE A 197 16.26 -9.07 -1.46
N GLN A 198 16.36 -10.33 -1.82
CA GLN A 198 17.09 -10.76 -3.02
C GLN A 198 16.25 -10.53 -4.28
N ASP A 199 14.98 -10.92 -4.22
CA ASP A 199 14.13 -11.03 -5.41
C ASP A 199 13.40 -9.71 -5.73
N VAL A 200 12.96 -8.96 -4.70
CA VAL A 200 12.00 -7.85 -4.89
C VAL A 200 12.59 -6.48 -4.54
N TYR A 201 13.52 -6.42 -3.60
CA TYR A 201 14.06 -5.15 -3.11
C TYR A 201 14.80 -4.35 -4.19
N LEU A 202 15.72 -4.97 -4.94
CA LEU A 202 16.50 -4.27 -5.97
C LEU A 202 15.62 -3.77 -7.14
N PRO A 203 14.70 -4.59 -7.72
CA PRO A 203 13.75 -4.10 -8.71
C PRO A 203 12.90 -2.94 -8.18
N THR A 204 12.36 -3.08 -6.96
CA THR A 204 11.53 -2.03 -6.34
C THR A 204 12.32 -0.75 -6.12
N LEU A 205 13.56 -0.85 -5.66
CA LEU A 205 14.42 0.31 -5.44
C LEU A 205 14.78 1.01 -6.75
N LYS A 206 15.06 0.27 -7.82
CA LYS A 206 15.27 0.85 -9.16
C LYS A 206 14.04 1.61 -9.64
N ALA A 207 12.87 0.99 -9.57
CA ALA A 207 11.62 1.63 -9.96
C ALA A 207 11.31 2.85 -9.06
N ASN A 208 11.69 2.79 -7.78
CA ASN A 208 11.57 3.89 -6.85
C ASN A 208 12.40 5.10 -7.32
N PHE A 209 13.66 4.88 -7.72
CA PHE A 209 14.55 5.93 -8.23
C PHE A 209 14.11 6.55 -9.56
N VAL A 210 13.18 5.93 -10.30
CA VAL A 210 12.64 6.51 -11.53
C VAL A 210 11.51 7.48 -11.22
N LEU A 211 10.58 7.08 -10.35
CA LEU A 211 9.37 7.86 -10.06
C LEU A 211 9.58 8.90 -8.96
N TRP A 212 10.17 8.49 -7.84
CA TRP A 212 10.14 9.28 -6.61
C TRP A 212 11.00 10.54 -6.63
N PRO A 213 12.13 10.64 -7.35
CA PRO A 213 12.85 11.91 -7.42
C PRO A 213 11.99 13.04 -7.98
N ALA A 214 11.22 12.79 -9.05
CA ALA A 214 10.32 13.78 -9.63
C ALA A 214 9.22 14.19 -8.64
N VAL A 215 8.62 13.20 -7.97
CA VAL A 215 7.59 13.43 -6.93
C VAL A 215 8.15 14.24 -5.77
N GLN A 216 9.37 13.93 -5.30
CA GLN A 216 9.99 14.62 -4.18
C GLN A 216 10.47 16.03 -4.53
N VAL A 217 10.90 16.28 -5.77
CA VAL A 217 11.18 17.64 -6.24
C VAL A 217 9.90 18.47 -6.17
N LEU A 218 8.78 17.94 -6.66
CA LEU A 218 7.48 18.61 -6.58
C LEU A 218 7.06 18.86 -5.12
N ASN A 219 7.21 17.83 -4.28
CA ASN A 219 6.88 17.87 -2.87
C ASN A 219 7.65 18.98 -2.12
N PHE A 220 8.98 18.97 -2.18
CA PHE A 220 9.79 19.93 -1.42
C PHE A 220 9.77 21.35 -1.99
N ARG A 221 9.40 21.51 -3.26
CA ARG A 221 9.35 22.83 -3.92
C ARG A 221 8.00 23.51 -3.78
N VAL A 222 6.90 22.77 -3.91
CA VAL A 222 5.55 23.32 -4.05
C VAL A 222 4.70 23.05 -2.81
N VAL A 223 4.88 21.91 -2.16
CA VAL A 223 3.99 21.48 -1.08
C VAL A 223 4.46 22.06 0.27
N PRO A 224 3.59 22.77 1.01
CA PRO A 224 3.91 23.25 2.36
C PRO A 224 4.23 22.09 3.30
N ILE A 225 5.13 22.31 4.26
CA ILE A 225 5.68 21.24 5.13
C ILE A 225 4.61 20.37 5.80
N GLN A 226 3.49 20.96 6.22
CA GLN A 226 2.37 20.24 6.84
C GLN A 226 1.66 19.23 5.92
N PHE A 227 1.73 19.44 4.59
CA PHE A 227 1.09 18.60 3.59
C PHE A 227 2.06 17.65 2.87
N GLN A 228 3.36 17.75 3.14
CA GLN A 228 4.38 16.96 2.42
C GLN A 228 4.23 15.46 2.64
N ILE A 229 3.87 15.04 3.86
CA ILE A 229 3.62 13.63 4.18
C ILE A 229 2.30 13.15 3.56
N PRO A 230 1.14 13.82 3.77
CA PRO A 230 -0.09 13.46 3.09
C PRO A 230 0.03 13.40 1.55
N PHE A 231 0.80 14.31 0.95
CA PHE A 231 1.06 14.32 -0.49
C PHE A 231 1.81 13.06 -0.94
N VAL A 232 2.93 12.75 -0.28
CA VAL A 232 3.72 11.54 -0.56
C VAL A 232 2.87 10.28 -0.41
N SER A 233 2.04 10.20 0.63
CA SER A 233 1.18 9.04 0.87
C SER A 233 0.07 8.92 -0.17
N SER A 234 -0.45 10.05 -0.67
CA SER A 234 -1.44 10.06 -1.76
C SER A 234 -0.85 9.55 -3.07
N VAL A 235 0.38 9.95 -3.41
CA VAL A 235 1.12 9.37 -4.55
C VAL A 235 1.46 7.90 -4.30
N GLY A 236 1.72 7.55 -3.04
CA GLY A 236 1.92 6.19 -2.57
C GLY A 236 0.75 5.25 -2.91
N ILE A 237 -0.50 5.71 -2.83
CA ILE A 237 -1.67 4.92 -3.26
C ILE A 237 -1.54 4.52 -4.74
N ALA A 238 -1.19 5.46 -5.61
CA ALA A 238 -0.99 5.20 -7.03
C ALA A 238 0.22 4.28 -7.28
N TRP A 239 1.29 4.44 -6.50
CA TRP A 239 2.46 3.56 -6.54
C TRP A 239 2.12 2.13 -6.12
N THR A 240 1.39 1.93 -5.02
CA THR A 240 0.94 0.61 -4.56
C THR A 240 0.01 -0.04 -5.58
N ALA A 241 -0.87 0.75 -6.21
CA ALA A 241 -1.68 0.28 -7.33
C ALA A 241 -0.81 -0.15 -8.51
N TYR A 242 0.18 0.65 -8.90
CA TYR A 242 1.13 0.33 -9.97
C TYR A 242 1.91 -0.95 -9.69
N LEU A 243 2.50 -1.10 -8.49
CA LEU A 243 3.20 -2.31 -8.10
C LEU A 243 2.27 -3.53 -8.10
N SER A 244 1.03 -3.38 -7.63
CA SER A 244 0.03 -4.45 -7.73
C SER A 244 -0.31 -4.82 -9.18
N LEU A 245 -0.15 -3.89 -10.13
CA LEU A 245 -0.37 -4.15 -11.55
C LEU A 245 0.83 -4.82 -12.21
N THR A 246 2.06 -4.46 -11.82
CA THR A 246 3.31 -4.94 -12.46
C THR A 246 3.88 -6.20 -11.82
N ASN A 247 3.77 -6.37 -10.50
CA ASN A 247 4.27 -7.54 -9.79
C ASN A 247 3.49 -8.83 -10.10
N SER A 248 2.39 -8.72 -10.87
CA SER A 248 1.63 -9.85 -11.42
C SER A 248 1.79 -9.98 -12.94
N ALA A 249 2.54 -9.08 -13.59
CA ALA A 249 2.84 -9.13 -15.03
C ALA A 249 4.21 -9.75 -15.31
N GLU A 250 5.07 -9.90 -14.30
CA GLU A 250 6.34 -10.67 -14.38
C GLU A 250 6.13 -12.18 -14.17
N GLU A 251 4.88 -12.62 -13.95
CA GLU A 251 4.50 -14.04 -13.85
C GLU A 251 3.92 -14.59 -15.18
N GLU A 252 3.89 -13.78 -16.26
CA GLU A 252 3.60 -14.17 -17.65
C GLU A 252 4.90 -14.20 -18.49
#